data_AF-A0A2E1LVP8-F1
#
_entry.id   AF-A0A2E1LVP8-F1
#
_cell.length_a   1.000
_cell.length_b   1.000
_cell.length_c   1.000
_cell.angle_alpha   90.00
_cell.angle_beta   90.00
_cell.angle_gamma   90.00
#
_symmetry.space_group_name_H-M   'P 1'
#
loop_
_entity.id
_entity.type
_entity.pdbx_description
1 polymer ?
#
loop_
_entity_poly.entity_id
_entity_poly.type
_entity_poly.pdbx_seq_one_letter_code
_entity_poly.pdbx_strand_id
1 'polypeptide(L)'
;MESLEMQDVQQQLVRCQNALDQARQSGWDPDLVLAFEEATRLLHEGAIVRRHLASEPEATAPSEGPGETAEATPPPEPKNRLLEPSEDEEVAPKNQVDLISSIGEMTLAEKLALQPLQTVAEGMSILDRAQFTSVLFSGEEEVFGTLLGKLERASTQEEALSLFQEALATSGDPNEIEELQESFARRIMRTFVS
;
A
#
# COMPACT_ATOMS: atom_id res chain seq x y z
N MET A 1 7.98 -21.54 23.13
CA MET A 1 7.22 -21.10 21.95
C MET A 1 7.74 -21.98 20.83
N GLU A 2 7.00 -23.04 20.51
CA GLU A 2 7.46 -24.07 19.58
C GLU A 2 7.55 -23.47 18.18
N SER A 3 8.73 -23.60 17.56
CA SER A 3 8.97 -23.20 16.18
C SER A 3 7.95 -23.93 15.30
N LEU A 4 7.08 -23.20 14.61
CA LEU A 4 6.24 -23.79 13.56
C LEU A 4 7.18 -24.27 12.45
N GLU A 5 7.47 -25.57 12.46
CA GLU A 5 8.41 -26.20 11.55
C GLU A 5 7.82 -26.19 10.13
N MET A 6 8.66 -26.38 9.11
CA MET A 6 8.22 -26.47 7.70
C MET A 6 7.04 -27.44 7.51
N GLN A 7 6.97 -28.47 8.35
CA GLN A 7 5.90 -29.47 8.40
C GLN A 7 4.53 -28.86 8.79
N ASP A 8 4.49 -27.89 9.70
CA ASP A 8 3.26 -27.24 10.13
C ASP A 8 2.70 -26.33 9.04
N VAL A 9 3.58 -25.63 8.33
CA VAL A 9 3.22 -24.81 7.15
C VAL A 9 2.61 -25.70 6.07
N GLN A 10 3.22 -26.84 5.78
CA GLN A 10 2.69 -27.80 4.82
C GLN A 10 1.32 -28.33 5.24
N GLN A 11 1.13 -28.66 6.53
CA GLN A 11 -0.16 -29.11 7.03
C GLN A 11 -1.25 -28.04 6.86
N GLN A 12 -0.97 -26.77 7.16
CA GLN A 12 -1.96 -25.71 6.99
C GLN A 12 -2.29 -25.45 5.51
N LEU A 13 -1.30 -25.52 4.61
CA LEU A 13 -1.55 -25.42 3.17
C LEU A 13 -2.44 -26.56 2.66
N VAL A 14 -2.22 -27.79 3.13
CA VAL A 14 -3.09 -28.92 2.81
C VAL A 14 -4.52 -28.72 3.34
N ARG A 15 -4.67 -28.14 4.54
CA ARG A 15 -6.00 -27.80 5.09
C ARG A 15 -6.72 -26.75 4.25
N CYS A 16 -6.02 -25.68 3.84
CA CYS A 16 -6.58 -24.69 2.92
C CYS A 16 -7.02 -25.33 1.60
N GLN A 17 -6.17 -26.18 1.01
CA GLN A 17 -6.48 -26.86 -0.24
C GLN A 17 -7.72 -27.77 -0.11
N ASN A 18 -7.80 -28.56 0.97
CA ASN A 18 -8.95 -29.41 1.24
C ASN A 18 -10.25 -28.61 1.42
N ALA A 19 -10.20 -27.46 2.10
CA ALA A 19 -11.37 -26.60 2.26
C ALA A 19 -11.84 -26.02 0.90
N LEU A 20 -10.90 -25.60 0.05
CA LEU A 20 -11.20 -25.12 -1.30
C LEU A 20 -11.77 -26.23 -2.20
N ASP A 21 -11.21 -27.44 -2.13
CA ASP A 21 -11.68 -28.58 -2.92
C ASP A 21 -13.07 -29.05 -2.47
N GLN A 22 -13.37 -28.99 -1.17
CA GLN A 22 -14.71 -29.25 -0.64
C GLN A 22 -15.70 -28.16 -1.05
N ALA A 23 -15.32 -26.89 -0.89
CA ALA A 23 -16.16 -25.76 -1.32
C ALA A 23 -16.47 -25.80 -2.82
N ARG A 24 -15.54 -26.27 -3.65
CA ARG A 24 -15.76 -26.48 -5.08
C ARG A 24 -16.79 -27.57 -5.38
N GLN A 25 -16.90 -28.59 -4.53
CA GLN A 25 -17.78 -29.74 -4.72
C GLN A 25 -19.18 -29.51 -4.15
N SER A 26 -19.27 -28.96 -2.94
CA SER A 26 -20.54 -28.80 -2.19
C SER A 26 -21.01 -27.36 -2.05
N GLY A 27 -20.23 -26.38 -2.54
CA GLY A 27 -20.45 -24.97 -2.25
C GLY A 27 -19.86 -24.56 -0.90
N TRP A 28 -19.86 -23.25 -0.63
CA TRP A 28 -19.41 -22.70 0.65
C TRP A 28 -20.47 -22.87 1.73
N ASP A 29 -20.16 -23.70 2.71
CA ASP A 29 -20.90 -23.81 3.97
C ASP A 29 -20.18 -22.98 5.05
N PRO A 30 -20.88 -22.42 6.07
CA PRO A 30 -20.26 -21.64 7.13
C PRO A 30 -19.09 -22.33 7.81
N ASP A 31 -19.15 -23.66 8.00
CA ASP A 31 -18.05 -24.40 8.64
C ASP A 31 -16.81 -24.47 7.75
N LEU A 32 -16.99 -24.55 6.42
CA LEU A 32 -15.89 -24.53 5.46
C LEU A 32 -15.23 -23.16 5.35
N VAL A 33 -16.04 -22.10 5.42
CA VAL A 33 -15.53 -20.72 5.46
C VAL A 33 -14.65 -20.52 6.70
N LEU A 34 -15.16 -20.89 7.88
CA LEU A 34 -14.40 -20.78 9.13
C LEU A 34 -13.12 -21.61 9.11
N ALA A 35 -13.17 -22.85 8.61
CA ALA A 35 -11.99 -23.71 8.50
C ALA A 35 -10.92 -23.12 7.56
N PHE A 36 -11.33 -22.51 6.45
CA PHE A 36 -10.43 -21.85 5.52
C PHE A 36 -9.81 -20.57 6.11
N GLU A 37 -10.62 -19.73 6.76
CA GLU A 37 -10.17 -18.52 7.44
C GLU A 37 -9.19 -18.84 8.58
N GLU A 38 -9.45 -19.89 9.36
CA GLU A 38 -8.56 -20.30 10.44
C GLU A 38 -7.22 -20.82 9.92
N ALA A 39 -7.22 -21.66 8.88
CA ALA A 39 -5.98 -22.18 8.29
C ALA A 39 -5.13 -21.07 7.64
N THR A 40 -5.78 -20.11 6.98
CA THR A 40 -5.09 -18.95 6.39
C THR A 40 -4.56 -17.99 7.45
N ARG A 41 -5.29 -17.76 8.54
CA ARG A 41 -4.82 -17.00 9.70
C ARG A 41 -3.55 -17.62 10.30
N LEU A 42 -3.55 -18.93 10.54
CA LEU A 42 -2.39 -19.63 11.10
C LEU A 42 -1.16 -19.55 10.19
N LEU A 43 -1.34 -19.61 8.87
CA LEU A 43 -0.26 -19.41 7.91
C LEU A 43 0.33 -18.00 7.98
N HIS A 44 -0.54 -16.99 8.08
CA HIS A 44 -0.13 -15.59 8.17
C HIS A 44 0.62 -15.28 9.47
N GLU A 45 0.07 -15.70 10.62
CA GLU A 45 0.71 -15.55 11.92
C GLU A 45 2.08 -16.24 11.95
N GLY A 46 2.16 -17.48 11.44
CA GLY A 46 3.43 -18.19 11.33
C GLY A 46 4.45 -17.48 10.41
N ALA A 47 4.00 -16.86 9.32
CA ALA A 47 4.87 -16.08 8.43
C ALA A 47 5.42 -14.82 9.10
N ILE A 48 4.58 -14.12 9.88
CA ILE A 48 4.98 -12.95 10.67
C ILE A 48 6.04 -13.36 11.69
N VAL A 49 5.80 -14.42 12.47
CA VAL A 49 6.75 -14.89 13.50
C VAL A 49 8.09 -15.27 12.87
N ARG A 50 8.10 -16.01 11.75
CA ARG A 50 9.35 -16.35 11.04
C ARG A 50 10.09 -15.11 10.52
N ARG A 51 9.35 -14.11 10.03
CA ARG A 51 9.94 -12.84 9.57
C ARG A 51 10.59 -12.07 10.73
N HIS A 52 9.96 -12.05 11.90
CA HIS A 52 10.54 -11.41 13.09
C HIS A 52 11.78 -12.14 13.60
N LEU A 53 11.73 -13.48 13.69
CA LEU A 53 12.89 -14.29 14.08
C LEU A 53 14.06 -14.14 13.09
N ALA A 54 13.78 -14.05 11.80
CA ALA A 54 14.82 -13.81 10.78
C ALA A 54 15.37 -12.37 10.78
N SER A 55 14.67 -11.43 11.43
CA SER A 55 15.03 -10.02 11.50
C SER A 55 15.69 -9.62 12.82
N GLU A 56 15.81 -10.52 13.80
CA GLU A 56 16.63 -10.27 14.99
C GLU A 56 18.11 -10.32 14.60
N PRO A 57 18.87 -9.21 14.72
CA PRO A 57 20.30 -9.23 14.50
C PRO A 57 20.94 -10.03 15.63
N GLU A 58 21.59 -11.13 15.27
CA GLU A 58 22.46 -11.91 16.14
C GLU A 58 23.59 -10.99 16.65
N ALA A 59 23.43 -10.45 17.86
CA ALA A 59 24.42 -9.59 18.48
C ALA A 59 25.43 -10.41 19.28
N THR A 60 26.71 -10.16 18.98
CA THR A 60 27.95 -10.38 19.74
C THR A 60 28.75 -11.67 19.57
N ALA A 61 29.80 -11.58 18.74
CA ALA A 61 31.15 -11.99 19.13
C ALA A 61 32.19 -10.98 18.59
N PRO A 62 33.03 -10.35 19.44
CA PRO A 62 34.14 -9.51 19.01
C PRO A 62 35.47 -10.30 19.06
N SER A 63 36.31 -10.16 18.03
CA SER A 63 37.77 -10.26 18.19
C SER A 63 38.48 -9.59 17.01
N GLU A 64 39.15 -8.48 17.29
CA GLU A 64 40.12 -7.82 16.41
C GLU A 64 41.44 -8.61 16.32
N GLY A 65 42.14 -8.50 15.19
CA GLY A 65 43.52 -8.97 15.02
C GLY A 65 43.99 -8.96 13.55
N PRO A 66 44.99 -8.16 13.16
CA PRO A 66 45.24 -7.73 11.79
C PRO A 66 46.22 -8.63 11.01
N GLY A 67 46.05 -8.74 9.69
CA GLY A 67 47.02 -9.35 8.79
C GLY A 67 46.67 -9.08 7.32
N GLU A 68 47.41 -8.17 6.70
CA GLU A 68 47.41 -7.91 5.25
C GLU A 68 47.79 -9.17 4.45
N THR A 69 47.02 -9.51 3.40
CA THR A 69 47.42 -9.43 1.98
C THR A 69 46.43 -10.16 1.06
N ALA A 70 46.31 -9.63 -0.16
CA ALA A 70 45.81 -10.24 -1.40
C ALA A 70 44.29 -10.18 -1.72
N GLU A 71 43.97 -9.12 -2.49
CA GLU A 71 43.33 -9.19 -3.82
C GLU A 71 41.85 -9.63 -3.92
N ALA A 72 41.03 -8.65 -4.28
CA ALA A 72 39.61 -8.76 -4.57
C ALA A 72 39.34 -9.46 -5.91
N THR A 73 38.45 -10.45 -5.96
CA THR A 73 37.39 -10.55 -7.01
C THR A 73 36.28 -11.55 -6.60
N PRO A 74 34.98 -11.22 -6.78
CA PRO A 74 33.83 -12.10 -6.47
C PRO A 74 33.62 -13.24 -7.50
N PRO A 75 32.99 -14.37 -7.12
CA PRO A 75 32.59 -15.41 -8.06
C PRO A 75 31.39 -14.94 -8.94
N PRO A 76 31.40 -15.26 -10.25
CA PRO A 76 30.44 -14.72 -11.21
C PRO A 76 29.04 -15.35 -11.15
N GLU A 77 28.03 -14.50 -11.31
CA GLU A 77 26.62 -14.83 -11.48
C GLU A 77 26.34 -15.67 -12.75
N PRO A 78 25.31 -16.55 -12.75
CA PRO A 78 24.94 -17.33 -13.92
C PRO A 78 24.34 -16.45 -15.03
N LYS A 79 25.01 -16.42 -16.19
CA LYS A 79 24.59 -15.68 -17.39
C LYS A 79 23.29 -16.24 -17.97
N ASN A 80 22.19 -15.48 -17.87
CA ASN A 80 21.01 -15.72 -18.69
C ASN A 80 21.32 -15.42 -20.15
N ARG A 81 21.21 -16.45 -20.99
CA ARG A 81 21.35 -16.42 -22.45
C ARG A 81 20.21 -15.60 -23.06
N LEU A 82 20.37 -14.29 -23.19
CA LEU A 82 19.62 -13.50 -24.15
C LEU A 82 20.48 -13.28 -25.40
N LEU A 83 19.88 -13.54 -26.55
CA LEU A 83 20.46 -13.42 -27.88
C LEU A 83 20.96 -11.98 -28.11
N GLU A 84 22.22 -11.82 -28.51
CA GLU A 84 22.72 -10.57 -29.06
C GLU A 84 22.38 -10.52 -30.57
N PRO A 85 21.69 -9.48 -31.07
CA PRO A 85 21.68 -9.18 -32.48
C PRO A 85 22.87 -8.29 -32.83
N SER A 86 23.67 -8.76 -33.78
CA SER A 86 24.81 -8.06 -34.39
C SER A 86 24.40 -6.76 -35.09
N GLU A 87 25.42 -5.93 -35.30
CA GLU A 87 25.42 -4.52 -35.65
C GLU A 87 25.04 -4.20 -37.11
N ASP A 88 24.57 -2.96 -37.28
CA ASP A 88 24.80 -1.99 -38.37
C ASP A 88 23.91 -1.83 -39.62
N GLU A 89 23.69 -0.53 -39.91
CA GLU A 89 23.27 0.20 -41.12
C GLU A 89 21.88 -0.02 -41.76
N GLU A 90 21.00 1.00 -41.68
CA GLU A 90 20.61 1.83 -42.85
C GLU A 90 19.67 3.00 -42.49
N VAL A 91 19.86 4.10 -43.20
CA VAL A 91 19.30 5.45 -42.98
C VAL A 91 17.84 5.55 -43.47
N ALA A 92 16.93 6.09 -42.66
CA ALA A 92 15.71 6.75 -43.15
C ALA A 92 15.15 7.74 -42.10
N PRO A 93 14.91 9.03 -42.44
CA PRO A 93 14.27 9.95 -41.53
C PRO A 93 12.76 9.71 -41.58
N LYS A 94 12.24 8.89 -40.68
CA LYS A 94 10.80 8.86 -40.43
C LYS A 94 10.52 9.90 -39.37
N ASN A 95 9.89 10.97 -39.83
CA ASN A 95 9.19 11.98 -39.06
C ASN A 95 8.20 11.28 -38.10
N GLN A 96 8.70 10.76 -36.97
CA GLN A 96 7.86 10.30 -35.87
C GLN A 96 7.35 11.58 -35.22
N VAL A 97 6.20 12.01 -35.70
CA VAL A 97 5.33 12.88 -34.93
C VAL A 97 5.09 12.15 -33.62
N ASP A 98 5.62 12.70 -32.54
CA ASP A 98 5.53 12.17 -31.20
C ASP A 98 4.05 12.18 -30.75
N LEU A 99 3.34 11.09 -31.05
CA LEU A 99 1.95 10.86 -30.67
C LEU A 99 1.78 10.84 -29.14
N ILE A 100 2.87 10.71 -28.38
CA ILE A 100 2.89 10.74 -26.92
C ILE A 100 2.59 12.16 -26.41
N SER A 101 2.93 13.19 -27.19
CA SER A 101 2.65 14.60 -26.85
C SER A 101 1.21 15.04 -27.16
N SER A 102 0.42 14.25 -27.90
CA SER A 102 -1.02 14.51 -28.16
C SER A 102 -1.98 13.69 -27.30
N ILE A 103 -1.46 12.78 -26.48
CA ILE A 103 -2.24 12.02 -25.50
C ILE A 103 -2.29 12.85 -24.23
N GLY A 104 -3.13 13.89 -24.24
CA GLY A 104 -3.74 14.44 -23.03
C GLY A 104 -4.75 13.44 -22.43
N GLU A 105 -4.42 12.14 -22.43
CA GLU A 105 -5.23 11.13 -21.78
C GLU A 105 -4.82 11.08 -20.32
N MET A 106 -5.49 11.90 -19.52
CA MET A 106 -5.59 11.65 -18.09
C MET A 106 -5.89 10.16 -17.88
N THR A 107 -5.09 9.54 -17.02
CA THR A 107 -5.29 8.15 -16.63
C THR A 107 -6.72 7.99 -16.08
N LEU A 108 -7.31 6.80 -16.19
CA LEU A 108 -8.67 6.56 -15.69
C LEU A 108 -8.80 6.90 -14.19
N ALA A 109 -7.70 6.76 -13.44
CA ALA A 109 -7.57 7.21 -12.06
C ALA A 109 -7.68 8.74 -11.91
N GLU A 110 -7.03 9.52 -12.77
CA GLU A 110 -7.15 10.98 -12.78
C GLU A 110 -8.56 11.44 -13.21
N LYS A 111 -9.19 10.74 -14.16
CA LYS A 111 -10.58 11.04 -14.56
C LYS A 111 -11.58 10.76 -13.44
N LEU A 112 -11.40 9.69 -12.65
CA LEU A 112 -12.17 9.45 -11.43
C LEU A 112 -11.84 10.47 -10.32
N ALA A 113 -10.58 10.94 -10.28
CA ALA A 113 -10.15 12.01 -9.39
C ALA A 113 -10.65 13.41 -9.80
N LEU A 114 -11.42 13.55 -10.88
CA LEU A 114 -12.10 14.79 -11.25
C LEU A 114 -13.61 14.73 -11.09
N GLN A 115 -14.18 13.56 -10.76
CA GLN A 115 -15.61 13.48 -10.52
C GLN A 115 -15.98 14.24 -9.24
N PRO A 116 -17.14 14.94 -9.25
CA PRO A 116 -17.74 15.48 -8.04
C PRO A 116 -17.88 14.36 -7.03
N LEU A 117 -17.40 14.58 -5.81
CA LEU A 117 -17.63 13.64 -4.72
C LEU A 117 -18.99 13.97 -4.09
N GLN A 118 -19.84 12.98 -3.83
CA GLN A 118 -21.08 13.19 -3.08
C GLN A 118 -20.79 13.49 -1.62
N THR A 119 -19.74 12.88 -1.06
CA THR A 119 -19.28 13.14 0.31
C THR A 119 -17.76 13.19 0.37
N VAL A 120 -17.20 13.93 1.34
CA VAL A 120 -15.74 14.02 1.53
C VAL A 120 -15.12 12.66 1.84
N ALA A 121 -15.89 11.75 2.46
CA ALA A 121 -15.48 10.39 2.76
C ALA A 121 -15.51 9.44 1.54
N GLU A 122 -16.18 9.82 0.45
CA GLU A 122 -16.33 8.97 -0.73
C GLU A 122 -14.97 8.70 -1.39
N GLY A 123 -14.66 7.41 -1.59
CA GLY A 123 -13.40 6.96 -2.19
C GLY A 123 -12.16 7.16 -1.29
N MET A 124 -12.32 7.40 0.01
CA MET A 124 -11.19 7.55 0.93
C MET A 124 -10.65 6.17 1.31
N SER A 125 -9.36 5.94 1.10
CA SER A 125 -8.73 4.68 1.52
C SER A 125 -8.74 4.58 3.05
N ILE A 126 -8.74 3.35 3.57
CA ILE A 126 -8.56 3.09 5.01
C ILE A 126 -7.24 3.71 5.48
N LEU A 127 -6.20 3.67 4.62
CA LEU A 127 -4.91 4.29 4.90
C LEU A 127 -5.04 5.80 5.00
N ASP A 128 -5.65 6.45 4.00
CA ASP A 128 -5.87 7.90 4.00
C ASP A 128 -6.64 8.35 5.26
N ARG A 129 -7.69 7.59 5.63
CA ARG A 129 -8.48 7.86 6.83
C ARG A 129 -7.63 7.79 8.09
N ALA A 130 -6.77 6.77 8.21
CA ALA A 130 -5.86 6.65 9.33
C ALA A 130 -4.86 7.81 9.37
N GLN A 131 -4.28 8.19 8.23
CA GLN A 131 -3.32 9.29 8.12
C GLN A 131 -3.94 10.65 8.45
N PHE A 132 -5.12 10.96 7.90
CA PHE A 132 -5.82 12.19 8.23
C PHE A 132 -6.16 12.24 9.71
N THR A 133 -6.70 11.15 10.27
CA THR A 133 -7.05 11.10 11.70
C THR A 133 -5.82 11.26 12.58
N SER A 134 -4.71 10.58 12.28
CA SER A 134 -3.49 10.64 13.10
C SER A 134 -2.79 11.99 13.04
N VAL A 135 -2.64 12.57 11.84
CA VAL A 135 -1.83 13.77 11.63
C VAL A 135 -2.64 15.06 11.80
N LEU A 136 -3.86 15.12 11.25
CA LEU A 136 -4.69 16.34 11.28
C LEU A 136 -5.57 16.44 12.53
N PHE A 137 -5.87 15.33 13.19
CA PHE A 137 -6.75 15.25 14.36
C PHE A 137 -6.12 14.56 15.55
N SER A 138 -4.78 14.44 15.59
CA SER A 138 -4.04 13.82 16.71
C SER A 138 -4.49 12.41 17.12
N GLY A 139 -5.11 11.66 16.20
CA GLY A 139 -5.66 10.33 16.46
C GLY A 139 -7.08 10.32 17.01
N GLU A 140 -7.74 11.48 17.16
CA GLU A 140 -9.10 11.60 17.68
C GLU A 140 -10.15 11.27 16.59
N GLU A 141 -10.50 9.99 16.46
CA GLU A 141 -11.48 9.52 15.47
C GLU A 141 -12.87 10.15 15.66
N GLU A 142 -13.27 10.45 16.90
CA GLU A 142 -14.57 11.10 17.19
C GLU A 142 -14.65 12.50 16.60
N VAL A 143 -13.56 13.27 16.64
CA VAL A 143 -13.47 14.62 16.05
C VAL A 143 -13.52 14.53 14.53
N PHE A 144 -12.77 13.58 13.95
CA PHE A 144 -12.78 13.34 12.51
C PHE A 144 -14.18 12.94 12.00
N GLY A 145 -14.84 12.00 12.67
CA GLY A 145 -16.20 11.57 12.33
C GLY A 145 -17.23 12.70 12.48
N THR A 146 -17.10 13.51 13.54
CA THR A 146 -17.94 14.70 13.74
C THR A 146 -17.75 15.72 12.63
N LEU A 147 -16.50 15.97 12.22
CA LEU A 147 -16.18 16.86 11.11
C LEU A 147 -16.82 16.35 9.81
N LEU A 148 -16.66 15.06 9.46
CA LEU A 148 -17.30 14.50 8.26
C LEU A 148 -18.81 14.69 8.27
N GLY A 149 -19.48 14.44 9.40
CA GLY A 149 -20.92 14.68 9.54
C GLY A 149 -21.32 16.15 9.50
N LYS A 150 -20.42 17.09 9.82
CA LYS A 150 -20.64 18.53 9.63
C LYS A 150 -20.43 18.93 8.17
N LEU A 151 -19.42 18.37 7.50
CA LEU A 151 -19.11 18.62 6.09
C LEU A 151 -20.23 18.14 5.17
N GLU A 152 -20.89 17.02 5.47
CA GLU A 152 -22.07 16.54 4.73
C GLU A 152 -23.29 17.48 4.85
N ARG A 153 -23.37 18.27 5.93
CA ARG A 153 -24.45 19.26 6.13
C ARG A 153 -24.08 20.66 5.67
N ALA A 154 -22.80 20.90 5.36
CA ALA A 154 -22.33 22.20 4.93
C ALA A 154 -22.93 22.55 3.57
N SER A 155 -23.42 23.78 3.46
CA SER A 155 -24.15 24.24 2.27
C SER A 155 -23.23 24.93 1.26
N THR A 156 -22.06 25.38 1.72
CA THR A 156 -21.08 26.12 0.91
C THR A 156 -19.67 25.62 1.14
N GLN A 157 -18.81 25.79 0.12
CA GLN A 157 -17.39 25.48 0.20
C GLN A 157 -16.67 26.26 1.31
N GLU A 158 -16.99 27.54 1.49
CA GLU A 158 -16.36 28.39 2.50
C GLU A 158 -16.68 27.95 3.93
N GLU A 159 -17.95 27.59 4.17
CA GLU A 159 -18.40 27.00 5.44
C GLU A 159 -17.67 25.68 5.72
N ALA A 160 -17.58 24.79 4.72
CA ALA A 160 -16.89 23.52 4.86
C ALA A 160 -15.40 23.67 5.17
N LEU A 161 -14.70 24.62 4.53
CA LEU A 161 -13.29 24.90 4.79
C LEU A 161 -13.07 25.54 6.17
N SER A 162 -13.99 26.39 6.62
CA SER A 162 -13.94 26.98 7.96
C SER A 162 -14.13 25.92 9.05
N LEU A 163 -15.10 25.01 8.87
CA LEU A 163 -15.31 23.88 9.76
C LEU A 163 -14.10 22.94 9.82
N PHE A 164 -13.43 22.74 8.68
CA PHE A 164 -12.19 21.98 8.62
C PHE A 164 -11.09 22.68 9.43
N GLN A 165 -10.85 23.97 9.22
CA GLN A 165 -9.83 24.74 9.94
C GLN A 165 -10.08 24.79 11.46
N GLU A 166 -11.34 24.89 11.87
CA GLU A 166 -11.72 24.90 13.29
C GLU A 166 -11.45 23.54 13.97
N ALA A 167 -11.60 22.45 13.23
CA ALA A 167 -11.43 21.09 13.76
C ALA A 167 -9.98 20.59 13.74
N LEU A 168 -9.04 21.35 13.17
CA LEU A 168 -7.63 20.94 13.08
C LEU A 168 -6.99 20.86 14.46
N ALA A 169 -6.52 19.66 14.80
CA ALA A 169 -5.67 19.37 15.95
C ALA A 169 -4.42 18.68 15.42
N THR A 170 -3.58 19.45 14.71
CA THR A 170 -2.42 18.93 13.98
C THR A 170 -1.34 18.42 14.94
N SER A 171 -0.81 17.23 14.66
CA SER A 171 0.28 16.62 15.40
C SER A 171 1.25 15.94 14.43
N GLY A 172 2.52 16.32 14.44
CA GLY A 172 3.54 15.73 13.57
C GLY A 172 4.45 16.75 12.86
N ASP A 173 4.99 16.35 11.71
CA ASP A 173 5.88 17.15 10.88
C ASP A 173 5.10 18.25 10.12
N PRO A 174 5.60 19.50 10.08
CA PRO A 174 4.88 20.59 9.41
C PRO A 174 4.68 20.37 7.91
N ASN A 175 5.60 19.68 7.21
CA ASN A 175 5.44 19.42 5.77
C ASN A 175 4.34 18.40 5.53
N GLU A 176 4.30 17.33 6.34
CA GLU A 176 3.25 16.31 6.26
C GLU A 176 1.87 16.90 6.58
N ILE A 177 1.81 17.80 7.56
CA ILE A 177 0.58 18.54 7.90
C ILE A 177 0.09 19.37 6.70
N GLU A 178 0.98 20.14 6.05
CA GLU A 178 0.60 20.98 4.91
C GLU A 178 0.12 20.15 3.72
N GLU A 179 0.83 19.07 3.37
CA GLU A 179 0.44 18.17 2.28
C GLU A 179 -0.92 17.50 2.53
N LEU A 180 -1.16 17.01 3.76
CA LEU A 180 -2.42 16.38 4.13
C LEU A 180 -3.56 17.40 4.21
N GLN A 181 -3.30 18.62 4.69
CA GLN A 181 -4.29 19.69 4.68
C GLN A 181 -4.70 20.06 3.26
N GLU A 182 -3.74 20.21 2.36
CA GLU A 182 -4.03 20.55 0.96
C GLU A 182 -4.81 19.42 0.28
N SER A 183 -4.42 18.17 0.52
CA SER A 183 -5.11 16.98 0.02
C SER A 183 -6.57 16.92 0.51
N PHE A 184 -6.80 17.14 1.81
CA PHE A 184 -8.13 17.13 2.39
C PHE A 184 -8.98 18.33 1.91
N ALA A 185 -8.38 19.51 1.80
CA ALA A 185 -9.04 20.70 1.26
C ALA A 185 -9.43 20.51 -0.22
N ARG A 186 -8.56 19.92 -1.04
CA ARG A 186 -8.89 19.55 -2.43
C ARG A 186 -10.08 18.61 -2.47
N ARG A 187 -10.18 17.67 -1.53
CA ARG A 187 -11.31 16.75 -1.42
C ARG A 187 -12.61 17.45 -1.05
N ILE A 188 -12.57 18.39 -0.10
CA ILE A 188 -13.72 19.25 0.23
C ILE A 188 -14.14 20.06 -1.00
N MET A 189 -13.22 20.68 -1.72
CA MET A 189 -13.58 21.47 -2.91
C MET A 189 -14.31 20.61 -3.94
N ARG A 190 -13.86 19.37 -4.15
CA ARG A 190 -14.49 18.42 -5.07
C ARG A 190 -15.90 17.99 -4.69
N THR A 191 -16.36 18.19 -3.45
CA THR A 191 -17.78 17.93 -3.10
C THR A 191 -18.72 19.05 -3.53
N PHE A 192 -18.20 20.24 -3.81
CA PHE A 192 -19.00 21.41 -4.19
C PHE A 192 -18.87 21.79 -5.68
N VAL A 193 -17.98 21.13 -6.43
CA VAL A 193 -17.89 21.29 -7.89
C VAL A 193 -18.97 20.41 -8.55
N SER A 194 -20.07 21.03 -8.99
CA SER A 194 -21.08 20.40 -9.87
C SER A 194 -20.76 20.60 -11.35
#